data_AF-A0A841J4E2-F1
#
_entry.id   AF-A0A841J4E2-F1
#
_cell.length_a   1.000
_cell.length_b   1.000
_cell.length_c   1.000
_cell.angle_alpha   90.00
_cell.angle_beta   90.00
_cell.angle_gamma   90.00
#
_symmetry.space_group_name_H-M   'P 1'
#
loop_
_entity.id
_entity.type
_entity.pdbx_description
1 polymer ?
#
loop_
_entity_poly.entity_id
_entity_poly.type
_entity_poly.pdbx_seq_one_letter_code
_entity_poly.pdbx_strand_id
1 'polypeptide(L)'
;MNTVLVMNLREIEGREASPSAGVVDNQSVKTTESGGPCGYDAGKKIKGRKRHIVTDTDGNLVHAVIHTADVQDRDGAPLVLAEIIRRFPWLRHVFADGGYAGDKLRQALRKIGKSRWSIEIIKRSDRAKGFEVLPRRWVVEQTFAWLGRNRRLAKDFEQTIASATAWLFIALIQFFISRIARP
;
A
#
# COMPACT_ATOMS: atom_id res chain seq x y z
N MET A 1 3.49 -7.71 -14.84
CA MET A 1 3.52 -9.01 -14.15
C MET A 1 2.60 -9.05 -12.93
N ASN A 2 2.76 -8.18 -11.92
CA ASN A 2 1.90 -8.18 -10.72
C ASN A 2 0.40 -8.08 -11.02
N THR A 3 0.01 -7.21 -11.97
CA THR A 3 -1.39 -7.01 -12.38
C THR A 3 -2.11 -8.29 -12.78
N VAL A 4 -1.45 -9.16 -13.55
CA VAL A 4 -2.06 -10.40 -14.04
C VAL A 4 -2.32 -11.37 -12.88
N LEU A 5 -1.40 -11.47 -11.93
CA LEU A 5 -1.56 -12.33 -10.75
C LEU A 5 -2.71 -11.85 -9.86
N VAL A 6 -2.84 -10.54 -9.66
CA VAL A 6 -3.95 -9.96 -8.89
C VAL A 6 -5.29 -10.25 -9.59
N MET A 7 -5.37 -10.00 -10.90
CA MET A 7 -6.59 -10.25 -11.68
C MET A 7 -7.01 -11.73 -11.60
N ASN A 8 -6.06 -12.64 -11.83
CA ASN A 8 -6.33 -14.08 -11.80
C ASN A 8 -6.75 -14.55 -10.40
N LEU A 9 -6.08 -14.10 -9.34
CA LEU A 9 -6.49 -14.44 -7.98
C LEU A 9 -7.90 -13.92 -7.66
N ARG A 10 -8.25 -12.71 -8.12
CA ARG A 10 -9.60 -12.17 -7.93
C ARG A 10 -10.65 -13.03 -8.62
N GLU A 11 -10.41 -13.49 -9.84
CA GLU A 11 -11.32 -14.40 -10.55
C GLU A 11 -11.49 -15.73 -9.80
N ILE A 12 -10.40 -16.30 -9.28
CA ILE A 12 -10.43 -17.52 -8.45
C ILE A 12 -11.24 -17.29 -7.17
N GLU A 13 -11.11 -16.11 -6.55
CA GLU A 13 -11.89 -15.70 -5.37
C GLU A 13 -13.34 -15.28 -5.72
N GLY A 14 -13.80 -15.48 -6.97
CA GLY A 14 -15.17 -15.18 -7.41
C GLY A 14 -15.47 -13.68 -7.52
N ARG A 15 -14.42 -12.86 -7.70
CA ARG A 15 -14.49 -11.41 -7.83
C ARG A 15 -14.22 -10.98 -9.27
N GLU A 16 -14.69 -9.78 -9.61
CA GLU A 16 -14.30 -9.11 -10.86
C GLU A 16 -12.78 -8.91 -10.89
N ALA A 17 -12.14 -9.34 -11.99
CA ALA A 17 -10.69 -9.28 -12.19
C ALA A 17 -10.15 -7.85 -12.04
N SER A 18 -10.94 -6.87 -12.46
CA SER A 18 -10.61 -5.44 -12.44
C SER A 18 -11.09 -4.76 -11.15
N PRO A 19 -10.25 -4.60 -10.09
CA PRO A 19 -10.68 -4.00 -8.83
C PRO A 19 -11.02 -2.52 -8.98
N SER A 20 -12.28 -2.14 -8.73
CA SER A 20 -12.73 -0.74 -8.84
C SER A 20 -12.44 0.12 -7.62
N ALA A 21 -12.12 -0.50 -6.48
CA ALA A 21 -11.77 0.17 -5.25
C ALA A 21 -10.55 -0.47 -4.58
N GLY A 22 -9.80 0.35 -3.83
CA GLY A 22 -8.60 -0.09 -3.12
C GLY A 22 -8.37 0.64 -1.82
N VAL A 23 -7.37 0.20 -1.07
CA VAL A 23 -7.00 0.76 0.25
C VAL A 23 -5.53 1.15 0.20
N VAL A 24 -5.21 2.37 0.62
CA VAL A 24 -3.83 2.87 0.69
C VAL A 24 -3.38 2.95 2.14
N ASP A 25 -2.20 2.41 2.42
CA ASP A 25 -1.54 2.58 3.71
C ASP A 25 -0.01 2.46 3.58
N ASN A 26 0.72 2.74 4.67
CA ASN A 26 2.16 2.66 4.73
C ASN A 26 2.69 1.87 5.93
N GLN A 27 3.83 1.22 5.73
CA GLN A 27 4.61 0.59 6.78
C GLN A 27 6.04 1.12 6.77
N SER A 28 6.49 1.65 7.91
CA SER A 28 7.89 2.01 8.14
C SER A 28 8.65 0.78 8.62
N VAL A 29 9.79 0.50 8.00
CA VAL A 29 10.69 -0.60 8.36
C VAL A 29 12.10 -0.08 8.59
N LYS A 30 12.79 -0.68 9.57
CA LYS A 30 14.18 -0.35 9.88
C LYS A 30 15.08 -0.79 8.74
N THR A 31 16.00 0.08 8.32
CA THR A 31 17.11 -0.30 7.44
C THR A 31 18.25 -0.93 8.26
N THR A 32 19.11 -1.71 7.60
CA THR A 32 20.32 -2.26 8.21
C THR A 32 21.56 -1.40 7.92
N GLU A 33 22.72 -1.87 8.34
CA GLU A 33 24.03 -1.23 8.13
C GLU A 33 24.48 -1.16 6.66
N SER A 34 23.79 -1.88 5.76
CA SER A 34 24.03 -1.88 4.31
C SER A 34 24.01 -0.48 3.67
N GLY A 35 23.52 0.53 4.39
CA GLY A 35 23.53 1.93 4.00
C GLY A 35 22.44 2.29 2.99
N GLY A 36 22.60 3.47 2.38
CA GLY A 36 21.67 3.99 1.37
C GLY A 36 20.59 4.92 1.90
N PRO A 37 19.63 5.34 1.04
CA PRO A 37 18.61 6.31 1.41
C PRO A 37 17.77 5.81 2.58
N CYS A 38 17.78 6.53 3.69
CA CYS A 38 16.93 6.27 4.85
C CYS A 38 16.47 7.59 5.47
N GLY A 39 15.33 7.56 6.13
CA GLY A 39 14.73 8.68 6.83
C GLY A 39 14.32 8.30 8.25
N TYR A 40 13.79 9.26 9.00
CA TYR A 40 13.26 9.01 10.34
C TYR A 40 11.76 9.30 10.41
N ASP A 41 10.99 8.26 10.68
CA ASP A 41 9.57 8.36 11.01
C ASP A 41 9.44 8.63 12.50
N ALA A 42 9.16 9.88 12.86
CA ALA A 42 8.99 10.29 14.26
C ALA A 42 7.75 9.67 14.91
N GLY A 43 6.68 9.43 14.14
CA GLY A 43 5.43 8.84 14.64
C GLY A 43 5.62 7.39 15.05
N LYS A 44 6.39 6.63 14.27
CA LYS A 44 6.71 5.21 14.55
C LYS A 44 8.05 5.03 15.27
N LYS A 45 8.83 6.10 15.46
CA LYS A 45 10.21 6.09 16.00
C LYS A 45 11.13 5.12 15.24
N ILE A 46 11.01 5.08 13.91
CA ILE A 46 11.75 4.16 13.04
C ILE A 46 12.69 4.94 12.13
N LYS A 47 13.99 4.60 12.18
CA LYS A 47 14.96 5.01 11.16
C LYS A 47 14.99 3.95 10.05
N GLY A 48 14.60 4.33 8.84
CA GLY A 48 14.63 3.43 7.70
C GLY A 48 13.83 3.92 6.49
N ARG A 49 13.03 3.03 5.89
CA ARG A 49 12.20 3.31 4.70
C ARG A 49 10.73 3.03 4.98
N LYS A 50 9.86 3.67 4.21
CA LYS A 50 8.42 3.44 4.19
C LYS A 50 8.05 2.68 2.93
N ARG A 51 7.22 1.65 3.11
CA ARG A 51 6.54 0.92 2.05
C ARG A 51 5.15 1.51 1.95
N HIS A 52 4.92 2.30 0.92
CA HIS A 52 3.60 2.83 0.63
C HIS A 52 2.91 1.86 -0.32
N ILE A 53 1.76 1.31 0.08
CA ILE A 53 1.11 0.23 -0.65
C ILE A 53 -0.34 0.58 -0.98
N VAL A 54 -0.85 0.03 -2.08
CA VAL A 54 -2.27 0.09 -2.45
C VAL A 54 -2.76 -1.32 -2.71
N THR A 55 -3.72 -1.78 -1.92
CA THR A 55 -4.37 -3.08 -2.09
C THR A 55 -5.74 -2.89 -2.76
N ASP A 56 -6.34 -3.98 -3.24
CA ASP A 56 -7.78 -4.01 -3.49
C ASP A 56 -8.55 -4.12 -2.16
N THR A 57 -9.87 -4.24 -2.23
CA THR A 57 -10.74 -4.39 -1.04
C THR A 57 -10.63 -5.74 -0.34
N ASP A 58 -9.95 -6.71 -0.95
CA ASP A 58 -9.75 -8.06 -0.42
C ASP A 58 -8.32 -8.24 0.16
N GLY A 59 -7.50 -7.17 0.13
CA GLY A 59 -6.13 -7.17 0.66
C GLY A 59 -5.07 -7.66 -0.33
N ASN A 60 -5.42 -7.85 -1.61
CA ASN A 60 -4.44 -8.22 -2.64
C ASN A 60 -3.63 -6.98 -3.02
N LEU A 61 -2.30 -7.05 -2.90
CA LEU A 61 -1.43 -5.91 -3.18
C LEU A 61 -1.38 -5.59 -4.69
N VAL A 62 -1.91 -4.41 -5.05
CA VAL A 62 -2.02 -3.95 -6.43
C VAL A 62 -0.73 -3.24 -6.87
N HIS A 63 -0.25 -2.30 -6.06
CA HIS A 63 0.99 -1.55 -6.34
C HIS A 63 1.64 -1.06 -5.06
N ALA A 64 2.95 -0.79 -5.12
CA ALA A 64 3.70 -0.23 -4.00
C ALA A 64 4.82 0.68 -4.47
N VAL A 65 5.16 1.67 -3.64
CA VAL A 65 6.31 2.56 -3.79
C VAL A 65 7.08 2.57 -2.48
N ILE A 66 8.40 2.43 -2.55
CA ILE A 66 9.28 2.56 -1.38
C ILE A 66 9.97 3.92 -1.42
N HIS A 67 9.99 4.59 -0.28
CA HIS A 67 10.66 5.87 -0.10
C HIS A 67 11.30 5.96 1.29
N THR A 68 12.07 7.01 1.57
CA THR A 68 12.65 7.22 2.91
C THR A 68 11.56 7.47 3.95
N ALA A 69 11.81 7.10 5.21
CA ALA A 69 10.77 7.08 6.24
C ALA A 69 10.35 8.48 6.76
N ASP A 70 11.12 9.52 6.46
CA ASP A 70 10.82 10.92 6.79
C ASP A 70 9.72 11.52 5.91
N VAL A 71 9.41 10.91 4.76
CA VAL A 71 8.29 11.32 3.91
C VAL A 71 6.97 11.07 4.64
N GLN A 72 6.15 12.12 4.76
CA GLN A 72 4.84 12.03 5.39
C GLN A 72 3.83 11.29 4.52
N ASP A 73 2.83 10.71 5.15
CA ASP A 73 1.85 9.84 4.50
C ASP A 73 1.05 10.60 3.42
N ARG A 74 0.71 11.87 3.70
CA ARG A 74 0.11 12.83 2.76
C ARG A 74 0.95 13.12 1.51
N ASP A 75 2.27 12.94 1.60
CA ASP A 75 3.23 13.20 0.51
C ASP A 75 3.61 11.91 -0.22
N GLY A 76 3.60 10.77 0.47
CA GLY A 76 3.84 9.45 -0.11
C GLY A 76 2.65 8.94 -0.92
N ALA A 77 1.41 9.17 -0.48
CA ALA A 77 0.22 8.68 -1.19
C ALA A 77 0.12 9.17 -2.65
N PRO A 78 0.37 10.46 -2.96
CA PRO A 78 0.41 10.92 -4.34
C PRO A 78 1.39 10.16 -5.23
N LEU A 79 2.53 9.69 -4.70
CA LEU A 79 3.54 8.96 -5.46
C LEU A 79 3.00 7.61 -5.94
N VAL A 80 2.43 6.81 -5.02
CA VAL A 80 1.87 5.50 -5.38
C VAL A 80 0.63 5.63 -6.26
N LEU A 81 -0.19 6.66 -6.02
CA LEU A 81 -1.41 6.91 -6.80
C LEU A 81 -1.09 7.39 -8.23
N ALA A 82 -0.03 8.20 -8.41
CA ALA A 82 0.41 8.62 -9.74
C ALA A 82 0.80 7.43 -10.64
N GLU A 83 1.47 6.44 -10.06
CA GLU A 83 1.89 5.25 -10.81
C GLU A 83 0.75 4.26 -11.07
N ILE A 84 -0.16 4.09 -10.09
CA ILE A 84 -1.23 3.09 -10.20
C ILE A 84 -2.32 3.52 -11.20
N ILE A 85 -2.59 4.82 -11.33
CA ILE A 85 -3.65 5.35 -12.20
C ILE A 85 -3.46 4.93 -13.66
N ARG A 86 -2.21 4.82 -14.13
CA ARG A 86 -1.90 4.35 -15.49
C ARG A 86 -2.05 2.84 -15.65
N ARG A 87 -1.78 2.06 -14.59
CA ARG A 87 -1.79 0.58 -14.63
C ARG A 87 -3.16 -0.01 -14.33
N PHE A 88 -3.96 0.67 -13.52
CA PHE A 88 -5.30 0.26 -13.08
C PHE A 88 -6.30 1.42 -13.28
N PRO A 89 -6.65 1.76 -14.53
CA PRO A 89 -7.53 2.89 -14.84
C PRO A 89 -8.97 2.73 -14.30
N TRP A 90 -9.35 1.52 -13.90
CA TRP A 90 -10.66 1.21 -13.30
C TRP A 90 -10.70 1.35 -11.77
N LEU A 91 -9.56 1.48 -11.08
CA LEU A 91 -9.48 1.62 -9.61
C LEU A 91 -9.91 3.02 -9.15
N ARG A 92 -11.18 3.40 -9.36
CA ARG A 92 -11.63 4.79 -9.22
C ARG A 92 -11.81 5.26 -7.77
N HIS A 93 -11.84 4.35 -6.81
CA HIS A 93 -12.09 4.69 -5.41
C HIS A 93 -10.98 4.19 -4.49
N VAL A 94 -10.45 5.05 -3.62
CA VAL A 94 -9.39 4.68 -2.67
C VAL A 94 -9.79 5.04 -1.25
N PHE A 95 -9.75 4.08 -0.35
CA PHE A 95 -9.88 4.27 1.09
C PHE A 95 -8.52 4.58 1.70
N ALA A 96 -8.46 5.55 2.60
CA ALA A 96 -7.25 5.90 3.35
C ALA A 96 -7.60 6.27 4.79
N ASP A 97 -6.64 6.19 5.70
CA ASP A 97 -6.87 6.61 7.08
C ASP A 97 -6.73 8.13 7.29
N GLY A 98 -6.96 8.59 8.52
CA GLY A 98 -6.88 9.99 8.89
C GLY A 98 -5.53 10.66 8.63
N GLY A 99 -4.42 9.91 8.58
CA GLY A 99 -3.08 10.43 8.29
C GLY A 99 -2.93 10.96 6.86
N TYR A 100 -3.83 10.54 5.97
CA TYR A 100 -3.91 11.00 4.58
C TYR A 100 -4.80 12.22 4.38
N ALA A 101 -5.43 12.73 5.44
CA ALA A 101 -6.25 13.92 5.34
C ALA A 101 -5.40 15.16 4.96
N GLY A 102 -5.82 15.87 3.91
CA GLY A 102 -5.24 17.16 3.55
C GLY A 102 -5.53 17.58 2.11
N ASP A 103 -5.47 18.89 1.87
CA ASP A 103 -5.74 19.47 0.55
C ASP A 103 -4.71 19.05 -0.50
N LYS A 104 -3.46 18.80 -0.09
CA LYS A 104 -2.39 18.39 -1.00
C LYS A 104 -2.70 17.09 -1.72
N LEU A 105 -3.21 16.08 -1.01
CA LEU A 105 -3.60 14.80 -1.61
C LEU A 105 -4.81 14.96 -2.54
N ARG A 106 -5.81 15.75 -2.11
CA ARG A 106 -6.98 16.08 -2.95
C ARG A 106 -6.57 16.81 -4.25
N GLN A 107 -5.65 17.76 -4.16
CA GLN A 107 -5.12 18.50 -5.30
C GLN A 107 -4.28 17.61 -6.22
N ALA A 108 -3.43 16.74 -5.66
CA ALA A 108 -2.65 15.78 -6.44
C ALA A 108 -3.57 14.85 -7.24
N LEU A 109 -4.61 14.29 -6.60
CA LEU A 109 -5.60 13.45 -7.26
C LEU A 109 -6.36 14.19 -8.37
N ARG A 110 -6.72 15.46 -8.16
CA ARG A 110 -7.32 16.30 -9.20
C ARG A 110 -6.42 16.44 -10.43
N LYS A 111 -5.11 16.62 -10.23
CA LYS A 111 -4.12 16.76 -11.31
C LYS A 111 -3.88 15.45 -12.05
N ILE A 112 -3.81 14.33 -11.32
CA ILE A 112 -3.46 13.02 -11.91
C ILE A 112 -4.67 12.37 -12.62
N GLY A 113 -5.87 12.50 -12.06
CA GLY A 113 -7.02 11.65 -12.45
C GLY A 113 -8.18 12.33 -13.16
N LYS A 114 -8.10 13.64 -13.49
CA LYS A 114 -9.17 14.45 -14.13
C LYS A 114 -10.58 14.01 -13.73
N SER A 115 -10.97 14.26 -12.47
CA SER A 115 -12.31 14.01 -11.90
C SER A 115 -12.84 12.56 -11.85
N ARG A 116 -12.08 11.54 -12.28
CA ARG A 116 -12.53 10.14 -12.26
C ARG A 116 -12.21 9.36 -10.98
N TRP A 117 -11.50 9.98 -10.03
CA TRP A 117 -11.01 9.33 -8.82
C TRP A 117 -11.54 10.02 -7.57
N SER A 118 -11.91 9.21 -6.58
CA SER A 118 -12.32 9.66 -5.25
C SER A 118 -11.44 9.02 -4.18
N ILE A 119 -11.04 9.82 -3.20
CA ILE A 119 -10.42 9.32 -1.98
C ILE A 119 -11.38 9.52 -0.80
N GLU A 120 -11.63 8.45 -0.08
CA GLU A 120 -12.44 8.46 1.14
C GLU A 120 -11.51 8.30 2.34
N ILE A 121 -11.51 9.31 3.21
CA ILE A 121 -10.75 9.29 4.45
C ILE A 121 -11.61 8.66 5.53
N ILE A 122 -11.29 7.43 5.91
CA ILE A 122 -11.96 6.70 6.98
C ILE A 122 -11.38 7.15 8.31
N LYS A 123 -12.15 7.98 9.03
CA LYS A 123 -11.82 8.42 10.39
C LYS A 123 -12.58 7.56 11.40
N ARG A 124 -11.96 7.32 12.56
CA ARG A 124 -12.67 6.81 13.72
C ARG A 124 -13.67 7.86 14.19
N SER A 125 -14.84 7.43 14.65
CA SER A 125 -15.79 8.37 15.25
C SER A 125 -15.24 8.88 16.58
N ASP A 126 -15.13 10.20 16.75
CA ASP A 126 -14.68 10.82 18.01
C ASP A 126 -15.61 10.49 19.20
N ARG A 127 -16.82 9.99 18.92
CA ARG A 127 -17.82 9.58 19.92
C ARG A 127 -17.71 8.11 20.33
N ALA A 128 -16.97 7.29 19.59
CA ALA A 128 -16.84 5.87 19.88
C ALA A 128 -15.86 5.62 21.04
N LYS A 129 -16.38 5.14 22.17
CA LYS A 129 -15.55 4.64 23.29
C LYS A 129 -15.21 3.16 23.04
N GLY A 130 -13.92 2.82 23.02
CA GLY A 130 -13.45 1.45 22.79
C GLY A 130 -13.19 1.10 21.32
N PHE A 131 -12.67 -0.10 21.05
CA PHE A 131 -12.26 -0.53 19.71
C PHE A 131 -13.45 -0.51 18.73
N GLU A 132 -13.28 0.23 17.62
CA GLU A 132 -14.27 0.33 16.54
C GLU A 132 -13.67 -0.31 15.29
N VAL A 133 -14.30 -1.36 14.77
CA VAL A 133 -13.90 -1.95 13.49
C VAL A 133 -14.28 -0.98 12.39
N LEU A 134 -13.29 -0.36 11.77
CA LEU A 134 -13.48 0.48 10.60
C LEU A 134 -13.52 -0.42 9.36
N PRO A 135 -14.68 -0.51 8.65
CA PRO A 135 -14.80 -1.33 7.46
C PRO A 135 -13.68 -1.00 6.46
N ARG A 136 -13.08 -2.03 5.86
CA ARG A 136 -12.05 -1.93 4.80
C ARG A 136 -10.69 -1.34 5.22
N ARG A 137 -10.50 -0.84 6.44
CA ARG A 137 -9.17 -0.39 6.89
C ARG A 137 -8.25 -1.55 7.27
N TRP A 138 -8.79 -2.62 7.84
CA TRP A 138 -7.99 -3.74 8.34
C TRP A 138 -7.36 -4.61 7.23
N VAL A 139 -7.88 -4.56 5.99
CA VAL A 139 -7.43 -5.46 4.91
C VAL A 139 -6.00 -5.14 4.46
N VAL A 140 -5.61 -3.86 4.43
CA VAL A 140 -4.23 -3.46 4.09
C VAL A 140 -3.24 -3.80 5.22
N GLU A 141 -3.69 -3.74 6.48
CA GLU A 141 -2.92 -4.20 7.64
C GLU A 141 -2.68 -5.71 7.57
N GLN A 142 -3.67 -6.49 7.12
CA GLN A 142 -3.53 -7.92 6.87
C GLN A 142 -2.47 -8.19 5.78
N THR A 143 -2.45 -7.40 4.71
CA THR A 143 -1.39 -7.48 3.68
C THR A 143 -0.01 -7.25 4.27
N PHE A 144 0.16 -6.26 5.14
CA PHE A 144 1.43 -6.04 5.84
C PHE A 144 1.82 -7.23 6.73
N ALA A 145 0.85 -7.84 7.42
CA ALA A 145 1.09 -9.04 8.21
C ALA A 145 1.53 -10.23 7.33
N TRP A 146 0.94 -10.40 6.14
CA TRP A 146 1.37 -11.42 5.17
C TRP A 146 2.78 -11.15 4.64
N LEU A 147 3.10 -9.91 4.29
CA LEU A 147 4.46 -9.51 3.90
C LEU A 147 5.47 -9.80 5.02
N GLY A 148 5.08 -9.62 6.28
CA GLY A 148 5.89 -9.95 7.45
C GLY A 148 6.22 -11.45 7.60
N ARG A 149 5.46 -12.35 6.95
CA ARG A 149 5.80 -13.79 6.92
C ARG A 149 7.02 -14.07 6.05
N ASN A 150 7.32 -13.20 5.09
CA ASN A 150 8.59 -13.25 4.37
C ASN A 150 9.68 -12.61 5.24
N ARG A 151 10.50 -13.44 5.88
CA ARG A 151 11.59 -12.98 6.78
C ARG A 151 12.53 -11.98 6.11
N ARG A 152 12.67 -12.03 4.78
CA ARG A 152 13.49 -11.09 4.01
C ARG A 152 13.00 -9.65 4.08
N LEU A 153 11.71 -9.46 4.38
CA LEU A 153 11.05 -8.15 4.51
C LEU A 153 10.91 -7.69 5.98
N ALA A 154 11.40 -8.43 6.96
CA ALA A 154 11.32 -8.04 8.38
C ALA A 154 12.10 -6.74 8.68
N LYS A 155 13.21 -6.52 7.95
CA LYS A 155 13.95 -5.27 7.85
C LYS A 155 14.20 -4.97 6.37
N ASP A 156 14.59 -3.75 6.06
CA ASP A 156 15.12 -3.43 4.75
C ASP A 156 16.65 -3.60 4.76
N PHE A 157 17.12 -4.65 4.09
CA PHE A 157 18.55 -4.95 3.96
C PHE A 157 19.19 -4.31 2.73
N GLU A 158 18.41 -3.61 1.91
CA GLU A 158 18.81 -3.18 0.57
C GLU A 158 19.50 -1.82 0.57
N GLN A 159 20.61 -1.71 -0.16
CA GLN A 159 21.33 -0.45 -0.34
C GLN A 159 20.51 0.56 -1.18
N THR A 160 19.71 0.10 -2.14
CA THR A 160 18.93 0.98 -3.04
C THR A 160 17.43 0.79 -2.88
N ILE A 161 16.67 1.87 -3.11
CA ILE A 161 15.19 1.83 -3.14
C ILE A 161 14.69 0.90 -4.25
N ALA A 162 15.39 0.84 -5.39
CA ALA A 162 15.05 -0.04 -6.49
C ALA A 162 15.13 -1.52 -6.07
N SER A 163 16.20 -1.92 -5.38
CA SER A 163 16.34 -3.29 -4.88
C SER A 163 15.30 -3.61 -3.80
N ALA A 164 15.01 -2.67 -2.89
CA ALA A 164 13.97 -2.85 -1.88
C ALA A 164 12.59 -3.06 -2.53
N THR A 165 12.31 -2.28 -3.57
CA THR A 165 11.07 -2.38 -4.35
C THR A 165 11.00 -3.73 -5.06
N ALA A 166 12.09 -4.20 -5.67
CA ALA A 166 12.15 -5.51 -6.32
C ALA A 166 11.88 -6.66 -5.32
N TRP A 167 12.50 -6.64 -4.14
CA TRP A 167 12.26 -7.64 -3.09
C TRP A 167 10.81 -7.65 -2.60
N LEU A 168 10.20 -6.47 -2.46
CA LEU A 168 8.78 -6.38 -2.13
C LEU A 168 7.92 -7.06 -3.20
N PHE A 169 8.15 -6.77 -4.48
CA PHE A 169 7.40 -7.41 -5.57
C PHE A 169 7.67 -8.91 -5.70
N ILE A 170 8.89 -9.39 -5.43
CA ILE A 170 9.19 -10.83 -5.40
C ILE A 170 8.38 -11.53 -4.31
N ALA A 171 8.32 -10.95 -3.10
CA ALA A 171 7.53 -11.51 -2.01
C ALA A 171 6.03 -11.57 -2.35
N LEU A 172 5.51 -10.58 -3.08
CA LEU A 172 4.13 -10.59 -3.57
C LEU A 172 3.88 -11.67 -4.60
N ILE A 173 4.78 -11.85 -5.57
CA ILE A 173 4.66 -12.89 -6.58
C ILE A 173 4.61 -14.26 -5.89
N GLN A 174 5.49 -14.51 -4.91
CA GLN A 174 5.48 -15.74 -4.12
C GLN A 174 4.16 -15.93 -3.37
N PHE A 175 3.62 -14.86 -2.77
CA PHE A 175 2.35 -14.88 -2.07
C PHE A 175 1.19 -15.23 -3.01
N PHE A 176 1.09 -14.56 -4.16
CA PHE A 176 0.02 -14.79 -5.13
C PHE A 176 0.10 -16.17 -5.76
N ILE A 177 1.28 -16.63 -6.19
CA ILE A 177 1.46 -17.98 -6.72
C ILE A 177 1.02 -19.03 -5.69
N SER A 178 1.39 -18.84 -4.42
CA SER A 178 1.00 -19.76 -3.35
C SER A 178 -0.50 -19.79 -3.08
N ARG A 179 -1.23 -18.72 -3.38
CA ARG A 179 -2.70 -18.66 -3.25
C ARG A 179 -3.40 -19.26 -4.46
N ILE A 180 -2.94 -18.90 -5.66
CA ILE A 180 -3.48 -19.41 -6.93
C ILE A 180 -3.30 -20.93 -7.03
N ALA A 181 -2.17 -21.46 -6.55
CA ALA A 181 -1.88 -22.89 -6.59
C ALA A 181 -2.59 -23.73 -5.51
N ARG A 182 -3.36 -23.11 -4.60
CA ARG A 182 -4.16 -23.84 -3.60
C ARG A 182 -5.57 -24.04 -4.16
N PRO A 183 -5.96 -25.28 -4.52
CA PRO A 183 -7.31 -25.58 -4.97
C PRO A 183 -8.33 -25.46 -3.84
#